data_AF-A0A1K1SZ52-F1
#
_entry.id   AF-A0A1K1SZ52-F1
#
_cell.length_a   1.000
_cell.length_b   1.000
_cell.length_c   1.000
_cell.angle_alpha   90.00
_cell.angle_beta   90.00
_cell.angle_gamma   90.00
#
_symmetry.space_group_name_H-M   'P 1'
#
loop_
_entity.id
_entity.type
_entity.pdbx_description
1 polymer ?
#
loop_
_entity_poly.entity_id
_entity_poly.type
_entity_poly.pdbx_seq_one_letter_code
_entity_poly.pdbx_strand_id
1 'polypeptide(L)'
;MVNLKVVETSNEDVFSELVRATNSQTKVDDAQFFSLRPIAKKVEQYFNTYEGQESRIYFERRDKQYVGIEIPLIRIFPIDVAAKCVTAMFCQRPDLAFRYKKIMYDEFSEIIFDDNVKESVYYAGCLTLYRLHLLVAKNHIPQNSRKYKWHMLPLVRVLVFGKNVPALNSKQIEKECDKIIEMMSSHNDQAVEVFKKALDIINSIGNITEDRLKRQAIFAEMFDKILT
;
A
#
# COMPACT_ATOMS: atom_id res chain seq x y z
N MET A 1 29.55 20.88 17.28
CA MET A 1 28.56 21.98 17.28
C MET A 1 27.53 21.63 16.21
N VAL A 2 26.27 21.39 16.59
CA VAL A 2 25.20 21.02 15.65
C VAL A 2 24.37 22.28 15.40
N ASN A 3 24.25 22.70 14.14
CA ASN A 3 23.38 23.81 13.77
C ASN A 3 21.95 23.30 13.63
N LEU A 4 21.06 23.75 14.52
CA LEU A 4 19.62 23.50 14.43
C LEU A 4 18.95 24.77 13.89
N LYS A 5 18.21 24.64 12.79
CA LYS A 5 17.29 25.67 12.28
C LYS A 5 15.88 25.12 12.31
N VAL A 6 14.99 25.78 13.03
CA VAL A 6 13.55 25.48 13.07
C VAL A 6 12.84 26.49 12.20
N VAL A 7 12.01 26.02 11.28
CA VAL A 7 11.19 26.86 10.42
C VAL A 7 9.75 26.38 10.53
N GLU A 8 8.84 27.31 10.84
CA GLU A 8 7.40 27.08 10.89
C GLU A 8 6.76 27.85 9.74
N THR A 9 5.95 27.17 8.94
CA THR A 9 5.18 27.80 7.86
C THR A 9 3.87 27.06 7.69
N SER A 10 2.79 27.80 7.47
CA SER A 10 1.49 27.26 7.06
C SER A 10 1.38 27.13 5.53
N ASN A 11 2.33 27.69 4.77
CA ASN A 11 2.35 27.61 3.32
C ASN A 11 3.09 26.34 2.86
N GLU A 12 2.35 25.43 2.22
CA GLU A 12 2.87 24.16 1.74
C GLU A 12 3.94 24.29 0.64
N ASP A 13 3.85 25.31 -0.21
CA ASP A 13 4.81 25.53 -1.30
C ASP A 13 6.16 25.95 -0.70
N VAL A 14 6.13 26.86 0.28
CA VAL A 14 7.32 27.28 1.04
C VAL A 14 7.95 26.10 1.79
N PHE A 15 7.14 25.24 2.43
CA PHE A 15 7.64 24.03 3.07
C PHE A 15 8.33 23.09 2.06
N SER A 16 7.70 22.87 0.90
CA SER A 16 8.23 21.99 -0.14
C SER A 16 9.54 22.50 -0.74
N GLU A 17 9.66 23.82 -0.94
CA GLU A 17 10.90 24.47 -1.37
C GLU A 17 12.01 24.37 -0.32
N LEU A 18 11.71 24.65 0.96
CA LEU A 18 12.67 24.55 2.05
C LEU A 18 13.20 23.12 2.21
N VAL A 19 12.31 22.12 2.16
CA VAL A 19 12.68 20.71 2.23
C VAL A 19 13.58 20.35 1.04
N ARG A 20 13.21 20.71 -0.20
CA ARG A 20 14.04 20.44 -1.40
C ARG A 20 15.41 21.11 -1.31
N ALA A 21 15.47 22.38 -0.93
CA ALA A 21 16.70 23.15 -0.84
C ALA A 21 17.66 22.57 0.22
N THR A 22 17.13 22.20 1.39
CA THR A 22 17.94 21.70 2.52
C THR A 22 18.38 20.25 2.30
N ASN A 23 17.50 19.41 1.74
CA ASN A 23 17.78 17.99 1.53
C ASN A 23 18.65 17.71 0.30
N SER A 24 18.74 18.61 -0.68
CA SER A 24 19.72 18.47 -1.78
C SER A 24 21.19 18.39 -1.32
N GLN A 25 21.47 18.80 -0.07
CA GLN A 25 22.80 18.85 0.53
C GLN A 25 23.13 17.63 1.41
N THR A 26 22.18 16.71 1.67
CA THR A 26 22.38 15.51 2.52
C THR A 26 21.68 14.29 1.92
N LYS A 27 22.16 13.07 2.16
CA LYS A 27 21.55 11.84 1.61
C LYS A 27 20.15 11.64 2.22
N VAL A 28 19.10 11.82 1.41
CA VAL A 28 17.69 11.90 1.83
C VAL A 28 17.05 10.50 1.91
N ASP A 29 16.04 10.34 2.78
CA ASP A 29 15.08 9.23 2.74
C ASP A 29 14.04 9.50 1.63
N ASP A 30 13.92 8.60 0.66
CA ASP A 30 13.14 8.80 -0.57
C ASP A 30 11.68 9.20 -0.31
N ALA A 31 11.11 8.73 0.81
CA ALA A 31 9.74 9.02 1.25
C ALA A 31 9.45 10.53 1.36
N GLN A 32 10.42 11.31 1.85
CA GLN A 32 10.24 12.75 2.03
C GLN A 32 10.14 13.47 0.67
N PHE A 33 10.88 13.02 -0.35
CA PHE A 33 10.78 13.58 -1.68
C PHE A 33 9.45 13.26 -2.35
N PHE A 34 8.97 12.01 -2.22
CA PHE A 34 7.68 11.60 -2.77
C PHE A 34 6.49 12.29 -2.10
N SER A 35 6.60 12.66 -0.81
CA SER A 35 5.57 13.43 -0.10
C SER A 35 5.27 14.82 -0.72
N LEU A 36 6.19 15.33 -1.53
CA LEU A 36 6.10 16.61 -2.22
C LEU A 36 5.53 16.48 -3.65
N ARG A 37 5.35 15.27 -4.18
CA ARG A 37 4.77 15.08 -5.52
C ARG A 37 3.26 15.42 -5.51
N PRO A 38 2.71 16.01 -6.59
CA PRO A 38 1.29 16.38 -6.64
C PRO A 38 0.35 15.21 -6.37
N ILE A 39 0.63 14.02 -6.93
CA ILE A 39 -0.13 12.80 -6.64
C ILE A 39 -0.27 12.49 -5.15
N ALA A 40 0.77 12.70 -4.33
CA ALA A 40 0.69 12.40 -2.90
C ALA A 40 -0.36 13.27 -2.18
N LYS A 41 -0.49 14.54 -2.59
CA LYS A 41 -1.53 15.45 -2.09
C LYS A 41 -2.93 15.02 -2.57
N LYS A 42 -3.06 14.58 -3.83
CA LYS A 42 -4.33 14.06 -4.35
C LYS A 42 -4.77 12.79 -3.59
N VAL A 43 -3.84 11.87 -3.34
CA VAL A 43 -4.08 10.65 -2.54
C VAL A 43 -4.51 11.01 -1.12
N GLU A 44 -3.84 11.94 -0.46
CA GLU A 44 -4.24 12.44 0.85
C GLU A 44 -5.69 12.98 0.85
N GLN A 45 -6.03 13.82 -0.13
CA GLN A 45 -7.38 14.35 -0.28
C GLN A 45 -8.41 13.25 -0.51
N TYR A 46 -8.09 12.27 -1.35
CA TYR A 46 -8.94 11.11 -1.62
C TYR A 46 -9.18 10.27 -0.35
N PHE A 47 -8.15 10.01 0.47
CA PHE A 47 -8.35 9.31 1.74
C PHE A 47 -9.29 10.07 2.69
N ASN A 48 -9.21 11.41 2.67
CA ASN A 48 -10.06 12.26 3.50
C ASN A 48 -11.54 12.27 3.06
N THR A 49 -11.90 11.82 1.84
CA THR A 49 -13.31 11.72 1.43
C THR A 49 -14.07 10.61 2.16
N TYR A 50 -13.38 9.71 2.85
CA TYR A 50 -13.96 8.60 3.62
C TYR A 50 -14.27 8.97 5.08
N GLU A 51 -14.40 10.26 5.38
CA GLU A 51 -14.80 10.76 6.69
C GLU A 51 -16.13 10.15 7.16
N GLY A 52 -16.20 9.78 8.44
CA GLY A 52 -17.39 9.17 9.06
C GLY A 52 -17.59 7.67 8.76
N GLN A 53 -16.79 7.06 7.90
CA GLN A 53 -16.92 5.63 7.59
C GLN A 53 -16.25 4.74 8.64
N GLU A 54 -16.88 3.60 8.96
CA GLU A 54 -16.36 2.64 9.94
C GLU A 54 -14.98 2.09 9.54
N SER A 55 -14.76 1.87 8.24
CA SER A 55 -13.52 1.35 7.66
C SER A 55 -12.47 2.43 7.35
N ARG A 56 -12.68 3.68 7.79
CA ARG A 56 -11.78 4.81 7.49
C ARG A 56 -10.32 4.51 7.84
N ILE A 57 -9.44 4.76 6.88
CA ILE A 57 -7.99 4.75 7.02
C ILE A 57 -7.42 6.10 6.59
N TYR A 58 -6.20 6.39 7.02
CA TYR A 58 -5.55 7.68 6.87
C TYR A 58 -4.24 7.50 6.11
N PHE A 59 -3.99 8.39 5.14
CA PHE A 59 -2.72 8.42 4.43
C PHE A 59 -1.80 9.43 5.10
N GLU A 60 -0.72 8.96 5.69
CA GLU A 60 0.30 9.80 6.29
C GLU A 60 1.30 10.21 5.21
N ARG A 61 1.05 11.38 4.61
CA ARG A 61 1.89 11.93 3.55
C ARG A 61 3.23 12.41 4.10
N ARG A 62 3.23 13.06 5.26
CA ARG A 62 4.43 13.59 5.93
C ARG A 62 4.73 12.78 7.19
N ASP A 63 6.02 12.57 7.50
CA ASP A 63 6.42 11.87 8.72
C ASP A 63 5.73 12.50 9.95
N LYS A 64 5.11 11.66 10.77
CA LYS A 64 4.44 12.05 12.02
C LYS A 64 3.27 13.03 11.88
N GLN A 65 2.66 13.11 10.70
CA GLN A 65 1.54 14.02 10.45
C GLN A 65 0.35 13.80 11.40
N TYR A 66 0.14 12.58 11.88
CA TYR A 66 -0.95 12.25 12.81
C TYR A 66 -0.49 12.04 14.26
N VAL A 67 0.76 12.41 14.61
CA VAL A 67 1.24 12.31 16.00
C VAL A 67 0.42 13.23 16.91
N GLY A 68 -0.01 12.69 18.04
CA GLY A 68 -0.82 13.41 19.03
C GLY A 68 -2.32 13.47 18.69
N ILE A 69 -2.75 12.90 17.56
CA ILE A 69 -4.16 12.75 17.21
C ILE A 69 -4.63 11.36 17.66
N GLU A 70 -5.84 11.26 18.20
CA GLU A 70 -6.45 10.00 18.68
C GLU A 70 -6.91 9.08 17.53
N ILE A 71 -5.98 8.72 16.63
CA ILE A 71 -6.21 7.76 15.55
C ILE A 71 -5.45 6.46 15.86
N PRO A 72 -6.11 5.29 15.85
CA PRO A 72 -5.43 4.01 16.00
C PRO A 72 -4.35 3.79 14.94
N LEU A 73 -3.13 3.45 15.34
CA LEU A 73 -1.98 3.27 14.42
C LEU A 73 -2.24 2.32 13.26
N ILE A 74 -3.05 1.27 13.48
CA ILE A 74 -3.44 0.31 12.43
C ILE A 74 -4.22 0.95 11.27
N ARG A 75 -4.80 2.14 11.47
CA ARG A 75 -5.53 2.92 10.45
C ARG A 75 -4.64 3.94 9.74
N ILE A 76 -3.40 4.16 10.17
CA ILE A 76 -2.48 5.14 9.58
C ILE A 76 -1.54 4.42 8.61
N PHE A 77 -1.50 4.91 7.38
CA PHE A 77 -0.69 4.35 6.29
C PHE A 77 0.30 5.41 5.80
N PRO A 78 1.56 5.36 6.28
CA PRO A 78 2.64 6.18 5.75
C PRO A 78 2.83 5.98 4.25
N ILE A 79 3.33 7.00 3.57
CA ILE A 79 3.62 6.98 2.12
C ILE A 79 4.38 5.73 1.68
N ASP A 80 5.35 5.27 2.48
CA ASP A 80 6.10 4.03 2.24
C ASP A 80 5.24 2.77 2.24
N VAL A 81 4.30 2.68 3.19
CA VAL A 81 3.40 1.53 3.30
C VAL A 81 2.42 1.55 2.13
N ALA A 82 1.90 2.72 1.78
CA ALA A 82 1.01 2.87 0.64
C ALA A 82 1.71 2.52 -0.69
N ALA A 83 2.95 2.97 -0.89
CA ALA A 83 3.78 2.60 -2.04
C ALA A 83 3.98 1.07 -2.14
N LYS A 84 4.24 0.41 -1.00
CA LYS A 84 4.34 -1.06 -0.94
C LYS A 84 3.02 -1.75 -1.27
N CYS A 85 1.89 -1.21 -0.81
CA CYS A 85 0.57 -1.74 -1.16
C CYS A 85 0.35 -1.67 -2.68
N VAL A 86 0.64 -0.52 -3.31
CA VAL A 86 0.48 -0.34 -4.76
C VAL A 86 1.42 -1.25 -5.54
N THR A 87 2.70 -1.29 -5.14
CA THR A 87 3.72 -2.15 -5.77
C THR A 87 3.35 -3.62 -5.68
N ALA A 88 2.96 -4.09 -4.50
CA ALA A 88 2.60 -5.49 -4.30
C ALA A 88 1.34 -5.85 -5.09
N MET A 89 0.26 -5.08 -4.89
CA MET A 89 -1.07 -5.44 -5.35
C MET A 89 -1.30 -5.20 -6.84
N PHE A 90 -0.83 -4.07 -7.36
CA PHE A 90 -1.13 -3.62 -8.72
C PHE A 90 0.07 -3.70 -9.66
N CYS A 91 1.30 -3.54 -9.15
CA CYS A 91 2.50 -3.83 -9.95
C CYS A 91 2.92 -5.30 -9.88
N GLN A 92 2.23 -6.13 -9.10
CA GLN A 92 2.50 -7.57 -8.94
C GLN A 92 3.96 -7.88 -8.52
N ARG A 93 4.57 -7.00 -7.71
CA ARG A 93 5.93 -7.16 -7.16
C ARG A 93 5.93 -7.27 -5.63
N PRO A 94 5.33 -8.32 -5.06
CA PRO A 94 5.28 -8.52 -3.61
C PRO A 94 6.65 -8.80 -2.99
N ASP A 95 7.60 -9.29 -3.79
CA ASP A 95 9.01 -9.51 -3.43
C ASP A 95 9.71 -8.20 -3.02
N LEU A 96 9.51 -7.15 -3.81
CA LEU A 96 10.08 -5.82 -3.57
C LEU A 96 9.45 -5.15 -2.36
N ALA A 97 8.11 -5.23 -2.24
CA ALA A 97 7.38 -4.74 -1.08
C ALA A 97 7.80 -5.44 0.23
N PHE A 98 8.12 -6.74 0.14
CA PHE A 98 8.56 -7.56 1.27
C PHE A 98 9.93 -7.14 1.81
N ARG A 99 10.96 -6.99 0.94
CA ARG A 99 12.34 -6.77 1.43
C ARG A 99 13.11 -5.64 0.77
N TYR A 100 12.94 -5.41 -0.52
CA TYR A 100 13.85 -4.56 -1.30
C TYR A 100 13.28 -3.16 -1.55
N LYS A 101 13.05 -2.38 -0.48
CA LYS A 101 12.51 -1.00 -0.56
C LYS A 101 13.26 -0.12 -1.55
N LYS A 102 14.60 -0.15 -1.55
CA LYS A 102 15.40 0.68 -2.47
C LYS A 102 15.13 0.32 -3.93
N ILE A 103 15.25 -0.97 -4.27
CA ILE A 103 15.00 -1.48 -5.63
C ILE A 103 13.55 -1.18 -6.06
N MET A 104 12.59 -1.31 -5.13
CA MET A 104 11.19 -0.92 -5.36
C MET A 104 11.08 0.53 -5.84
N TYR A 105 11.71 1.47 -5.15
CA TYR A 105 11.66 2.89 -5.54
C TYR A 105 12.45 3.15 -6.84
N ASP A 106 13.62 2.54 -6.99
CA ASP A 106 14.42 2.67 -8.21
C ASP A 106 13.63 2.19 -9.45
N GLU A 107 12.85 1.11 -9.35
CA GLU A 107 12.09 0.53 -10.46
C GLU A 107 10.69 1.14 -10.66
N PHE A 108 9.97 1.48 -9.58
CA PHE A 108 8.53 1.77 -9.64
C PHE A 108 8.15 3.20 -9.24
N SER A 109 9.07 4.03 -8.74
CA SER A 109 8.71 5.38 -8.27
C SER A 109 8.04 6.23 -9.35
N GLU A 110 8.57 6.24 -10.57
CA GLU A 110 7.98 6.99 -11.69
C GLU A 110 6.67 6.39 -12.20
N ILE A 111 6.39 5.12 -11.89
CA ILE A 111 5.14 4.46 -12.29
C ILE A 111 4.05 4.75 -11.26
N ILE A 112 4.34 4.51 -9.98
CA ILE A 112 3.31 4.60 -8.93
C ILE A 112 3.05 6.05 -8.53
N PHE A 113 4.06 6.93 -8.59
CA PHE A 113 3.90 8.36 -8.30
C PHE A 113 3.82 9.23 -9.57
N ASP A 114 3.35 8.67 -10.69
CA ASP A 114 2.92 9.48 -11.83
C ASP A 114 1.64 10.25 -11.46
N ASP A 115 1.53 11.51 -11.90
CA ASP A 115 0.43 12.39 -11.53
C ASP A 115 -0.94 11.98 -12.09
N ASN A 116 -0.98 11.02 -13.01
CA ASN A 116 -2.20 10.46 -13.60
C ASN A 116 -2.63 9.14 -12.95
N VAL A 117 -1.84 8.57 -12.03
CA VAL A 117 -2.27 7.39 -11.28
C VAL A 117 -3.55 7.71 -10.51
N LYS A 118 -4.50 6.78 -10.56
CA LYS A 118 -5.77 6.90 -9.84
C LYS A 118 -5.53 6.78 -8.34
N GLU A 119 -6.04 7.74 -7.58
CA GLU A 119 -5.91 7.81 -6.12
C GLU A 119 -6.56 6.59 -5.44
N SER A 120 -7.62 6.06 -6.05
CA SER A 120 -8.32 4.85 -5.64
C SER A 120 -7.40 3.62 -5.54
N VAL A 121 -6.32 3.57 -6.32
CA VAL A 121 -5.31 2.48 -6.31
C VAL A 121 -4.63 2.42 -4.94
N TYR A 122 -4.27 3.58 -4.39
CA TYR A 122 -3.65 3.67 -3.08
C TYR A 122 -4.62 3.28 -1.97
N TYR A 123 -5.85 3.83 -2.01
CA TYR A 123 -6.85 3.55 -0.98
C TYR A 123 -7.26 2.07 -0.97
N ALA A 124 -7.55 1.48 -2.13
CA ALA A 124 -7.89 0.07 -2.25
C ALA A 124 -6.77 -0.85 -1.73
N GLY A 125 -5.51 -0.54 -2.05
CA GLY A 125 -4.36 -1.30 -1.57
C GLY A 125 -4.19 -1.23 -0.05
N CYS A 126 -4.22 -0.02 0.51
CA CYS A 126 -4.11 0.18 1.96
C CYS A 126 -5.30 -0.43 2.71
N LEU A 127 -6.51 -0.30 2.18
CA LEU A 127 -7.71 -0.85 2.81
C LEU A 127 -7.71 -2.39 2.78
N THR A 128 -7.20 -2.99 1.72
CA THR A 128 -7.00 -4.46 1.65
C THR A 128 -6.02 -4.91 2.73
N LEU A 129 -4.90 -4.20 2.91
CA LEU A 129 -3.94 -4.50 3.97
C LEU A 129 -4.53 -4.28 5.38
N TYR A 130 -5.29 -3.21 5.57
CA TYR A 130 -6.03 -2.94 6.80
C TYR A 130 -6.99 -4.08 7.15
N ARG A 131 -7.80 -4.52 6.17
CA ARG A 131 -8.74 -5.61 6.34
C ARG A 131 -8.02 -6.91 6.70
N LEU A 132 -6.91 -7.23 6.05
CA LEU A 132 -6.07 -8.38 6.45
C LEU A 132 -5.63 -8.29 7.91
N HIS A 133 -5.15 -7.14 8.36
CA HIS A 133 -4.74 -6.97 9.76
C HIS A 133 -5.92 -7.19 10.73
N LEU A 134 -7.12 -6.69 10.41
CA LEU A 134 -8.32 -6.92 11.21
C LEU A 134 -8.71 -8.40 11.27
N LEU A 135 -8.72 -9.08 10.12
CA LEU A 135 -9.08 -10.50 10.03
C LEU A 135 -8.11 -11.38 10.81
N VAL A 136 -6.81 -11.06 10.73
CA VAL A 136 -5.78 -11.72 11.52
C VAL A 136 -5.96 -11.40 13.01
N ALA A 137 -6.18 -10.14 13.40
CA ALA A 137 -6.39 -9.78 14.80
C ALA A 137 -7.60 -10.51 15.42
N LYS A 138 -8.66 -10.73 14.63
CA LYS A 138 -9.88 -11.46 15.03
C LYS A 138 -9.79 -12.98 14.81
N ASN A 139 -8.62 -13.54 14.46
CA ASN A 139 -8.40 -14.97 14.17
C ASN A 139 -9.29 -15.58 13.06
N HIS A 140 -9.89 -14.77 12.19
CA HIS A 140 -10.55 -15.27 10.97
C HIS A 140 -9.53 -15.78 9.95
N ILE A 141 -8.31 -15.23 10.02
CA ILE A 141 -7.14 -15.68 9.27
C ILE A 141 -6.03 -16.01 10.30
N PRO A 142 -5.33 -17.15 10.18
CA PRO A 142 -4.29 -17.57 11.12
C PRO A 142 -3.18 -16.53 11.35
N GLN A 143 -2.71 -16.39 12.60
CA GLN A 143 -1.67 -15.40 12.98
C GLN A 143 -0.34 -15.56 12.21
N ASN A 144 0.04 -16.80 11.88
CA ASN A 144 1.25 -17.09 11.13
C ASN A 144 1.21 -16.61 9.67
N SER A 145 0.04 -16.22 9.15
CA SER A 145 -0.12 -15.69 7.79
C SER A 145 0.39 -14.25 7.63
N ARG A 146 0.63 -13.51 8.73
CA ARG A 146 1.09 -12.10 8.69
C ARG A 146 2.34 -11.90 7.83
N LYS A 147 3.24 -12.90 7.81
CA LYS A 147 4.46 -12.86 6.98
C LYS A 147 4.19 -12.83 5.48
N TYR A 148 3.01 -13.29 5.05
CA TYR A 148 2.61 -13.35 3.64
C TYR A 148 1.84 -12.11 3.17
N LYS A 149 1.61 -11.10 4.02
CA LYS A 149 0.74 -9.96 3.71
C LYS A 149 0.98 -9.33 2.34
N TRP A 150 2.23 -9.10 1.95
CA TRP A 150 2.57 -8.51 0.66
C TRP A 150 2.21 -9.43 -0.51
N HIS A 151 2.30 -10.75 -0.35
CA HIS A 151 1.93 -11.72 -1.37
C HIS A 151 0.42 -11.95 -1.42
N MET A 152 -0.29 -11.80 -0.30
CA MET A 152 -1.75 -11.93 -0.26
C MET A 152 -2.46 -10.79 -1.02
N LEU A 153 -1.92 -9.57 -0.97
CA LEU A 153 -2.50 -8.40 -1.67
C LEU A 153 -2.76 -8.64 -3.18
N PRO A 154 -1.75 -9.01 -4.00
CA PRO A 154 -1.98 -9.29 -5.41
C PRO A 154 -2.83 -10.55 -5.63
N LEU A 155 -2.72 -11.58 -4.78
CA LEU A 155 -3.58 -12.77 -4.88
C LEU A 155 -5.06 -12.43 -4.72
N VAL A 156 -5.41 -11.61 -3.71
CA VAL A 156 -6.77 -11.13 -3.50
C VAL A 156 -7.26 -10.38 -4.74
N ARG A 157 -6.47 -9.47 -5.29
CA ARG A 157 -6.82 -8.72 -6.50
C ARG A 157 -7.09 -9.65 -7.69
N VAL A 158 -6.22 -10.64 -7.89
CA VAL A 158 -6.32 -11.60 -9.00
C VAL A 158 -7.51 -12.55 -8.82
N LEU A 159 -7.83 -12.94 -7.59
CA LEU A 159 -9.02 -13.76 -7.29
C LEU A 159 -10.34 -13.02 -7.59
N VAL A 160 -10.35 -11.69 -7.55
CA VAL A 160 -11.56 -10.88 -7.80
C VAL A 160 -11.69 -10.46 -9.27
N PHE A 161 -10.59 -10.09 -9.94
CA PHE A 161 -10.62 -9.52 -11.31
C PHE A 161 -9.87 -10.33 -12.37
N GLY A 162 -9.21 -11.41 -11.97
CA GLY A 162 -8.36 -12.20 -12.85
C GLY A 162 -6.95 -11.62 -13.01
N LYS A 163 -6.19 -12.20 -13.94
CA LYS A 163 -4.74 -12.07 -14.03
C LYS A 163 -4.25 -10.71 -14.55
N ASN A 164 -4.98 -10.10 -15.48
CA ASN A 164 -4.57 -8.86 -16.14
C ASN A 164 -4.81 -7.65 -15.24
N VAL A 165 -3.79 -6.82 -15.02
CA VAL A 165 -3.92 -5.53 -14.32
C VAL A 165 -4.10 -4.40 -15.33
N PRO A 166 -5.21 -3.63 -15.28
CA PRO A 166 -5.34 -2.43 -16.09
C PRO A 166 -4.28 -1.38 -15.75
N ALA A 167 -4.01 -0.46 -16.67
CA ALA A 167 -3.11 0.66 -16.40
C ALA A 167 -3.59 1.49 -15.18
N LEU A 168 -2.66 1.91 -14.34
CA LEU A 168 -2.94 2.58 -13.06
C LEU A 168 -3.64 3.95 -13.21
N ASN A 169 -3.64 4.53 -14.41
CA ASN A 169 -4.33 5.77 -14.76
C ASN A 169 -5.69 5.55 -15.47
N SER A 170 -6.10 4.29 -15.70
CA SER A 170 -7.28 3.98 -16.49
C SER A 170 -8.60 4.15 -15.72
N LYS A 171 -9.71 4.30 -16.43
CA LYS A 171 -11.05 4.21 -15.80
C LYS A 171 -11.38 2.78 -15.36
N GLN A 172 -10.73 1.78 -15.95
CA GLN A 172 -10.95 0.38 -15.62
C GLN A 172 -10.37 0.05 -14.25
N ILE A 173 -9.15 0.52 -13.94
CA ILE A 173 -8.55 0.29 -12.61
C ILE A 173 -9.37 0.97 -11.52
N GLU A 174 -9.91 2.16 -11.78
CA GLU A 174 -10.78 2.90 -10.86
C GLU A 174 -12.01 2.07 -10.47
N LYS A 175 -12.71 1.49 -11.46
CA LYS A 175 -13.85 0.58 -11.22
C LYS A 175 -13.47 -0.69 -10.45
N GLU A 176 -12.27 -1.24 -10.69
CA GLU A 176 -11.78 -2.39 -9.92
C GLU A 176 -11.50 -1.99 -8.48
N CYS A 177 -10.86 -0.84 -8.26
CA CYS A 177 -10.60 -0.29 -6.93
C CYS A 177 -11.91 -0.05 -6.16
N ASP A 178 -12.94 0.55 -6.78
CA ASP A 178 -14.23 0.80 -6.14
C ASP A 178 -14.87 -0.49 -5.60
N LYS A 179 -14.83 -1.55 -6.41
CA LYS A 179 -15.31 -2.88 -6.00
C LYS A 179 -14.49 -3.50 -4.88
N ILE A 180 -13.17 -3.33 -4.88
CA ILE A 180 -12.32 -3.74 -3.74
C ILE A 180 -12.69 -2.95 -2.50
N ILE A 181 -12.89 -1.64 -2.64
CA ILE A 181 -13.21 -0.75 -1.53
C ILE A 181 -14.54 -1.15 -0.90
N GLU A 182 -15.56 -1.41 -1.71
CA GLU A 182 -16.85 -1.93 -1.24
C GLU A 182 -16.70 -3.27 -0.49
N MET A 183 -15.99 -4.22 -1.08
CA MET A 183 -15.73 -5.54 -0.48
C MET A 183 -14.96 -5.44 0.84
N MET A 184 -13.94 -4.58 0.89
CA MET A 184 -13.05 -4.46 2.05
C MET A 184 -13.58 -3.50 3.12
N SER A 185 -14.59 -2.68 2.83
CA SER A 185 -15.17 -1.73 3.80
C SER A 185 -16.21 -2.38 4.69
N SER A 186 -16.96 -3.36 4.18
CA SER A 186 -18.03 -4.00 4.93
C SER A 186 -17.54 -5.15 5.82
N HIS A 187 -18.24 -5.37 6.93
CA HIS A 187 -18.11 -6.58 7.75
C HIS A 187 -18.90 -7.70 7.07
N ASN A 188 -18.43 -8.17 5.92
CA ASN A 188 -19.06 -9.24 5.16
C ASN A 188 -18.16 -10.48 5.07
N ASP A 189 -18.77 -11.63 4.80
CA ASP A 189 -18.04 -12.89 4.64
C ASP A 189 -17.19 -12.91 3.36
N GLN A 190 -17.50 -12.07 2.36
CA GLN A 190 -16.77 -12.04 1.09
C GLN A 190 -15.29 -11.71 1.28
N ALA A 191 -14.97 -10.71 2.12
CA ALA A 191 -13.60 -10.37 2.44
C ALA A 191 -12.88 -11.54 3.13
N VAL A 192 -13.54 -12.23 4.07
CA VAL A 192 -12.97 -13.40 4.75
C VAL A 192 -12.65 -14.51 3.76
N GLU A 193 -13.61 -14.84 2.90
CA GLU A 193 -13.50 -15.94 1.94
C GLU A 193 -12.41 -15.69 0.88
N VAL A 194 -12.26 -14.45 0.38
CA VAL A 194 -11.18 -14.16 -0.58
C VAL A 194 -9.79 -14.27 0.07
N PHE A 195 -9.64 -13.85 1.32
CA PHE A 195 -8.37 -14.00 2.05
C PHE A 195 -8.07 -15.47 2.39
N LYS A 196 -9.08 -16.28 2.73
CA LYS A 196 -8.92 -17.73 2.91
C LYS A 196 -8.45 -18.40 1.62
N LYS A 197 -9.09 -18.12 0.49
CA LYS A 197 -8.65 -18.64 -0.83
C LYS A 197 -7.22 -18.24 -1.16
N ALA A 198 -6.84 -16.99 -0.90
CA ALA A 198 -5.45 -16.54 -1.08
C ALA A 198 -4.48 -17.32 -0.16
N LEU A 199 -4.88 -17.60 1.08
CA LEU A 199 -4.09 -18.41 2.01
C LEU A 199 -3.98 -19.87 1.58
N ASP A 200 -5.06 -20.46 1.06
CA ASP A 200 -5.07 -21.84 0.56
C ASP A 200 -4.10 -22.01 -0.60
N ILE A 201 -4.06 -21.04 -1.53
CA ILE A 201 -3.06 -20.99 -2.60
C ILE A 201 -1.64 -20.99 -2.01
N ILE A 202 -1.37 -20.11 -1.04
CA ILE A 202 -0.05 -20.03 -0.39
C ILE A 202 0.31 -21.36 0.29
N ASN A 203 -0.62 -21.97 1.01
CA ASN A 203 -0.40 -23.23 1.70
C ASN A 203 -0.18 -24.40 0.72
N SER A 204 -0.79 -24.35 -0.47
CA SER A 204 -0.61 -25.37 -1.51
C SER A 204 0.82 -25.46 -2.07
N ILE A 205 1.61 -24.38 -1.94
CA ILE A 205 3.03 -24.36 -2.34
C ILE A 205 3.91 -25.13 -1.35
N GLY A 206 3.39 -25.44 -0.16
CA GLY A 206 4.13 -26.13 0.91
C GLY A 206 5.05 -25.19 1.69
N ASN A 207 6.29 -25.61 1.95
CA ASN A 207 7.19 -24.83 2.81
C ASN A 207 7.72 -23.57 2.10
N ILE A 208 7.28 -22.41 2.57
CA ILE A 208 7.73 -21.10 2.11
C ILE A 208 8.58 -20.43 3.20
N THR A 209 9.89 -20.41 2.96
CA THR A 209 10.86 -19.70 3.79
C THR A 209 10.84 -18.19 3.51
N GLU A 210 11.34 -17.38 4.44
CA GLU A 210 11.48 -15.94 4.19
C GLU A 210 12.39 -15.61 3.01
N ASP A 211 13.37 -16.46 2.71
CA ASP A 211 14.24 -16.23 1.56
C ASP A 211 13.50 -16.41 0.23
N ARG A 212 12.57 -17.37 0.17
CA ARG A 212 11.69 -17.54 -1.00
C ARG A 212 10.77 -16.33 -1.19
N LEU A 213 10.25 -15.74 -0.10
CA LEU A 213 9.40 -14.53 -0.12
C LEU A 213 10.12 -13.28 -0.68
N LYS A 214 11.45 -13.29 -0.77
CA LYS A 214 12.21 -12.19 -1.39
C LYS A 214 12.31 -12.33 -2.91
N ARG A 215 11.85 -13.43 -3.50
CA ARG A 215 12.07 -13.72 -4.92
C ARG A 215 10.75 -13.69 -5.67
N GLN A 216 10.68 -12.97 -6.78
CA GLN A 216 9.47 -12.93 -7.61
C GLN A 216 8.97 -14.32 -8.05
N ALA A 217 9.87 -15.30 -8.18
CA ALA A 217 9.53 -16.67 -8.54
C ALA A 217 8.45 -17.30 -7.63
N ILE A 218 8.46 -17.00 -6.32
CA ILE A 218 7.44 -17.57 -5.41
C ILE A 218 6.04 -17.05 -5.74
N PHE A 219 5.94 -15.78 -6.15
CA PHE A 219 4.66 -15.22 -6.54
C PHE A 219 4.20 -15.80 -7.88
N ALA A 220 5.10 -16.07 -8.82
CA ALA A 220 4.77 -16.78 -10.06
C ALA A 220 4.19 -18.18 -9.77
N GLU A 221 4.82 -18.96 -8.87
CA GLU A 221 4.29 -20.26 -8.44
C GLU A 221 2.87 -20.14 -7.85
N MET A 222 2.61 -19.13 -7.01
CA MET A 222 1.27 -18.87 -6.46
C MET A 222 0.27 -18.46 -7.56
N PHE A 223 0.71 -17.64 -8.52
CA PHE A 223 -0.12 -17.10 -9.59
C PHE A 223 -0.56 -18.19 -10.59
N ASP A 224 0.26 -19.21 -10.79
CA ASP A 224 -0.06 -20.35 -11.64
C ASP A 224 -1.15 -21.24 -11.03
N LYS A 225 -1.24 -21.31 -9.70
CA LYS A 225 -2.28 -22.06 -8.99
C LYS A 225 -3.69 -21.48 -9.13
N ILE A 226 -3.83 -20.22 -9.53
CA ILE A 226 -5.14 -19.54 -9.66
C ILE A 226 -5.95 -20.06 -10.88
N LEU A 227 -5.37 -20.91 -11.73
CA LEU A 227 -6.02 -21.50 -12.91
C LEU A 227 -6.28 -23.02 -12.80
N THR A 228 -6.18 -23.59 -11.59
CA THR A 228 -6.53 -24.98 -11.29
C THR A 228 -7.68 -25.01 -10.29
#